data_AF-A0A3M8AQ56-F1
#
_entry.id   AF-A0A3M8AQ56-F1
#
_cell.length_a   1.000
_cell.length_b   1.000
_cell.length_c   1.000
_cell.angle_alpha   90.00
_cell.angle_beta   90.00
_cell.angle_gamma   90.00
#
_symmetry.space_group_name_H-M   'P 1'
#
loop_
_entity.id
_entity.type
_entity.pdbx_description
1 polymer ?
#
loop_
_entity_poly.entity_id
_entity_poly.type
_entity_poly.pdbx_seq_one_letter_code
_entity_poly.pdbx_strand_id
1 'polypeptide(L)'
;MLDKLIVSIKDLPKGSMVKVTSVALFIDNVKIDIEYDGYYFHKDTALKDRRRDEFLKQDGWKILRIKGRRNVPTFDELRVAINKLLNSDRTYTELVLDDWGLTG
;
A
#
# COMPACT_ATOMS: atom_id res chain seq x y z
N MET A 1 19.19 -10.72 -11.11
CA MET A 1 19.58 -10.01 -9.87
C MET A 1 18.55 -8.92 -9.64
N LEU A 2 17.73 -9.06 -8.61
CA LEU A 2 16.85 -8.01 -8.11
C LEU A 2 17.21 -7.87 -6.64
N ASP A 3 18.10 -6.92 -6.35
CA ASP A 3 18.47 -6.53 -5.00
C ASP A 3 17.24 -5.86 -4.35
N LYS A 4 16.33 -6.67 -3.80
CA LYS A 4 15.32 -6.18 -2.88
C LYS A 4 16.03 -5.87 -1.57
N LEU A 5 16.33 -4.58 -1.35
CA LEU A 5 16.69 -4.04 -0.06
C LEU A 5 15.49 -4.25 0.90
N ILE A 6 15.40 -5.43 1.52
CA ILE A 6 14.56 -5.65 2.69
C ILE A 6 15.38 -5.12 3.86
N VAL A 7 15.21 -3.85 4.20
CA VAL A 7 15.73 -3.35 5.48
C VAL A 7 14.86 -3.97 6.56
N SER A 8 15.38 -4.96 7.29
CA SER A 8 14.73 -5.42 8.51
C SER A 8 14.73 -4.25 9.49
N ILE A 9 13.62 -3.99 10.19
CA ILE A 9 13.53 -2.91 11.19
C ILE A 9 14.64 -3.03 12.25
N LYS A 10 15.17 -4.25 12.45
CA LYS A 10 16.30 -4.54 13.34
C LYS A 10 17.65 -3.97 12.88
N ASP A 11 17.78 -3.66 11.59
CA ASP A 11 19.02 -3.19 10.97
C ASP A 11 19.12 -1.65 10.96
N LEU A 12 18.11 -0.95 11.49
CA LEU A 12 18.07 0.50 11.51
C LEU A 12 18.78 1.09 12.74
N PRO A 13 19.48 2.25 12.59
CA PRO A 13 20.06 2.96 13.70
C PRO A 13 19.04 3.27 14.80
N LYS A 14 19.46 3.14 16.06
CA LYS A 14 18.63 3.46 17.22
C LYS A 14 18.24 4.95 17.15
N GLY A 15 16.96 5.24 17.06
CA GLY A 15 16.43 6.61 16.89
C GLY A 15 15.97 6.95 15.46
N SER A 16 16.07 6.02 14.51
CA SER A 16 15.47 6.20 13.18
C SER A 16 13.94 6.25 13.24
N MET A 17 13.36 7.30 12.66
CA MET A 17 11.92 7.38 12.41
C MET A 17 11.61 6.68 11.08
N VAL A 18 10.94 5.53 11.15
CA VAL A 18 10.46 4.80 9.97
C VAL A 18 9.01 5.16 9.73
N LYS A 19 8.72 5.79 8.60
CA LYS A 19 7.34 5.90 8.14
C LYS A 19 7.03 4.66 7.32
N VAL A 20 6.45 3.65 7.96
CA VAL A 20 5.92 2.47 7.26
C VAL A 20 4.55 2.85 6.71
N THR A 21 4.48 3.26 5.45
CA THR A 21 3.21 3.51 4.75
C THR A 21 2.69 2.28 4.02
N SER A 22 3.49 1.21 3.90
CA SER A 22 3.08 0.00 3.23
C SER A 22 3.33 -1.26 4.05
N VAL A 23 2.50 -2.27 3.82
CA VAL A 23 2.58 -3.60 4.42
C VAL A 23 2.52 -4.64 3.31
N ALA A 24 3.47 -5.56 3.29
CA ALA A 24 3.41 -6.74 2.44
C ALA A 24 2.59 -7.84 3.12
N LEU A 25 1.49 -8.25 2.50
CA LEU A 25 0.63 -9.33 2.94
C LEU A 25 0.79 -10.55 2.03
N PHE A 26 1.01 -11.71 2.62
CA PHE A 26 1.12 -12.98 1.93
C PHE A 26 0.01 -13.90 2.42
N ILE A 27 -0.88 -14.31 1.51
CA ILE A 27 -1.95 -15.27 1.77
C ILE A 27 -1.87 -16.31 0.66
N ASP A 28 -1.56 -17.55 1.03
CA ASP A 28 -1.28 -18.65 0.11
C ASP A 28 -0.25 -18.23 -0.96
N ASN A 29 -0.64 -18.28 -2.24
CA ASN A 29 0.20 -17.90 -3.37
C ASN A 29 -0.02 -16.44 -3.83
N VAL A 30 -0.77 -15.63 -3.08
CA VAL A 30 -1.09 -14.24 -3.41
C VAL A 30 -0.24 -13.28 -2.57
N LYS A 31 0.42 -12.35 -3.26
CA LYS A 31 1.19 -11.26 -2.66
C LYS A 31 0.42 -9.95 -2.82
N ILE A 32 0.15 -9.24 -1.72
CA ILE A 32 -0.59 -7.98 -1.72
C ILE A 32 0.27 -6.89 -1.08
N ASP A 33 0.53 -5.80 -1.81
CA ASP A 33 1.06 -4.55 -1.25
C ASP A 33 -0.11 -3.71 -0.75
N ILE A 34 -0.19 -3.49 0.55
CA ILE A 34 -1.20 -2.63 1.19
C ILE A 34 -0.52 -1.30 1.49
N GLU A 35 -0.90 -0.24 0.80
CA GLU A 35 -0.29 1.08 0.93
C GLU A 35 -1.32 2.11 1.42
N TYR A 36 -0.96 2.84 2.48
CA TYR A 36 -1.68 4.01 2.95
C TYR A 36 -1.13 5.28 2.28
N ASP A 37 -1.99 5.92 1.51
CA ASP A 37 -1.74 7.10 0.71
C ASP A 37 -2.43 8.29 1.37
N GLY A 38 -1.59 9.22 1.85
CA GLY A 38 -2.02 10.41 2.55
C GLY A 38 -2.18 11.58 1.60
N TYR A 39 -3.37 12.20 1.58
CA TYR A 39 -3.76 13.25 0.62
C TYR A 39 -2.74 14.39 0.45
N TYR A 40 -2.05 14.78 1.52
CA TYR A 40 -1.08 15.88 1.49
C TYR A 40 0.21 15.59 0.73
N PHE A 41 0.55 14.31 0.46
CA PHE A 41 1.88 13.93 0.01
C PHE A 41 2.04 13.77 -1.51
N HIS A 42 0.99 13.99 -2.32
CA HIS A 42 0.94 13.53 -3.73
C HIS A 42 0.99 14.58 -4.84
N LYS A 43 1.64 15.74 -4.66
CA LYS A 43 1.72 16.72 -5.77
C LYS A 43 2.81 16.43 -6.83
N ASP A 44 3.91 15.73 -6.47
CA ASP A 44 5.05 15.57 -7.40
C ASP A 44 5.51 14.10 -7.65
N THR A 45 4.90 13.09 -7.02
CA THR A 45 5.39 11.70 -7.08
C THR A 45 4.58 10.75 -7.97
N ALA A 46 3.47 11.21 -8.55
CA ALA A 46 2.50 10.34 -9.23
C ALA A 46 3.11 9.45 -10.34
N LEU A 47 4.07 9.95 -11.12
CA LEU A 47 4.75 9.17 -12.16
C LEU A 47 5.65 8.08 -11.58
N LYS A 48 6.32 8.36 -10.46
CA LYS A 48 7.19 7.41 -9.76
C LYS A 48 6.35 6.30 -9.13
N ASP A 49 5.25 6.68 -8.48
CA ASP A 49 4.33 5.74 -7.83
C ASP A 49 3.70 4.81 -8.88
N ARG A 50 3.28 5.36 -10.03
CA ARG A 50 2.79 4.54 -11.14
C ARG A 50 3.84 3.54 -11.64
N ARG A 51 5.10 3.95 -11.82
CA ARG A 51 6.16 3.02 -12.29
C ARG A 51 6.42 1.90 -11.29
N ARG A 52 6.40 2.21 -10.00
CA ARG A 52 6.50 1.23 -8.92
C ARG A 52 5.35 0.23 -8.97
N ASP A 53 4.13 0.73 -9.08
CA ASP A 53 2.93 -0.11 -9.12
C ASP A 53 2.95 -1.05 -10.32
N GLU A 54 3.33 -0.57 -11.51
CA GLU A 54 3.46 -1.42 -12.70
C GLU A 54 4.57 -2.47 -12.55
N PHE A 55 5.71 -2.12 -11.95
CA PHE A 55 6.77 -3.07 -11.66
C PHE A 55 6.30 -4.18 -10.69
N LEU A 56 5.57 -3.81 -9.63
CA LEU A 56 5.02 -4.76 -8.67
C LEU A 56 3.99 -5.69 -9.32
N LYS A 57 3.09 -5.16 -10.15
CA LYS A 57 2.12 -5.96 -10.90
C LYS A 57 2.80 -6.96 -11.84
N GLN A 58 3.87 -6.56 -12.52
CA GLN A 58 4.67 -7.46 -13.37
C GLN A 58 5.34 -8.59 -12.57
N ASP A 59 5.74 -8.32 -11.31
CA ASP A 59 6.24 -9.33 -10.36
C ASP A 59 5.10 -10.16 -9.71
N GLY A 60 3.86 -10.01 -10.18
CA GLY A 60 2.69 -10.77 -9.70
C GLY A 60 2.11 -10.27 -8.38
N TRP A 61 2.43 -9.05 -7.95
CA TRP A 61 1.79 -8.43 -6.79
C TRP A 61 0.44 -7.85 -7.16
N LYS A 62 -0.49 -7.93 -6.20
CA LYS A 62 -1.71 -7.14 -6.18
C LYS A 62 -1.49 -5.94 -5.26
N ILE A 63 -2.23 -4.86 -5.48
CA ILE A 63 -2.08 -3.61 -4.73
C ILE A 63 -3.43 -3.22 -4.13
N LEU A 64 -3.43 -2.95 -2.82
CA LEU A 64 -4.52 -2.31 -2.10
C LEU A 64 -4.07 -0.91 -1.68
N ARG A 65 -4.69 0.11 -2.27
CA ARG A 65 -4.42 1.51 -1.94
C ARG A 65 -5.48 2.04 -0.97
N ILE A 66 -5.09 2.36 0.25
CA ILE A 66 -5.94 3.04 1.24
C ILE A 66 -5.72 4.54 1.08
N LYS A 67 -6.78 5.29 0.83
CA LYS A 67 -6.75 6.75 0.65
C LYS A 67 -7.44 7.42 1.83
N GLY A 68 -6.70 8.19 2.62
CA GLY A 68 -7.24 8.93 3.76
C GLY A 68 -6.33 10.09 4.21
N ARG A 69 -6.74 10.79 5.27
CA ARG A 69 -5.96 11.90 5.85
C ARG A 69 -5.47 11.58 7.27
N ARG A 70 -6.39 11.30 8.17
CA ARG A 70 -6.20 10.95 9.59
C ARG A 70 -6.94 9.66 9.96
N ASN A 71 -8.01 9.34 9.25
CA ASN A 71 -8.82 8.17 9.53
C ASN A 71 -8.06 6.90 9.17
N VAL A 72 -8.37 5.82 9.86
CA VAL A 72 -7.83 4.48 9.60
C VAL A 72 -9.00 3.56 9.23
N PRO A 73 -8.82 2.65 8.27
CA PRO A 73 -9.89 1.75 7.89
C PRO A 73 -10.22 0.79 9.03
N THR A 74 -11.49 0.43 9.13
CA THR A 74 -11.94 -0.66 10.01
C THR A 74 -11.44 -2.00 9.48
N PHE A 75 -11.43 -3.00 10.36
CA PHE A 75 -11.07 -4.37 9.97
C PHE A 75 -11.99 -4.93 8.87
N ASP A 76 -13.29 -4.63 8.92
CA ASP A 76 -14.24 -5.10 7.91
C ASP A 76 -14.02 -4.46 6.54
N GLU A 77 -13.72 -3.16 6.49
CA GLU A 77 -13.40 -2.48 5.23
C GLU A 77 -12.11 -3.06 4.61
N LEU A 78 -11.08 -3.30 5.43
CA LEU A 78 -9.86 -3.98 5.00
C LEU A 78 -10.16 -5.38 4.47
N ARG A 79 -10.94 -6.17 5.21
CA ARG A 79 -11.33 -7.53 4.82
C ARG A 79 -12.08 -7.55 3.48
N VAL A 80 -13.03 -6.65 3.28
CA VAL A 80 -13.76 -6.52 2.02
C VAL A 80 -12.82 -6.15 0.87
N ALA A 81 -11.92 -5.20 1.08
CA ALA A 81 -10.96 -4.77 0.05
C ALA A 81 -9.95 -5.87 -0.30
N ILE A 82 -9.41 -6.57 0.69
CA ILE A 82 -8.52 -7.73 0.49
C ILE A 82 -9.25 -8.85 -0.25
N ASN A 83 -10.50 -9.15 0.11
CA ASN A 83 -11.29 -10.19 -0.57
C ASN A 83 -11.55 -9.88 -2.04
N LYS A 84 -11.66 -8.61 -2.43
CA LYS A 84 -11.73 -8.24 -3.86
C LYS A 84 -10.47 -8.65 -4.62
N LEU A 85 -9.30 -8.58 -3.98
CA LEU A 85 -8.02 -8.95 -4.59
C LEU A 85 -7.80 -10.47 -4.58
N LEU A 86 -8.14 -11.15 -3.48
CA LEU A 86 -7.97 -12.60 -3.34
C LEU A 86 -8.88 -13.39 -4.28
N ASN A 87 -10.15 -12.99 -4.40
CA ASN A 87 -11.18 -13.77 -5.10
C ASN A 87 -11.43 -13.29 -6.54
N SER A 88 -10.47 -12.59 -7.15
CA SER A 88 -10.56 -12.16 -8.55
C SER A 88 -9.19 -12.07 -9.22
N ASP A 89 -9.19 -11.82 -10.52
CA ASP A 89 -8.01 -11.52 -11.34
C ASP A 89 -7.50 -10.07 -11.16
N ARG A 90 -8.20 -9.23 -10.39
CA ARG A 90 -7.81 -7.84 -10.14
C ARG A 90 -6.40 -7.76 -9.54
N THR A 91 -5.59 -6.86 -10.08
CA THR A 91 -4.25 -6.55 -9.56
C THR A 91 -4.22 -5.26 -8.75
N TYR A 92 -5.35 -4.55 -8.67
CA TYR A 92 -5.44 -3.26 -7.99
C TYR A 92 -6.86 -3.03 -7.42
N THR A 93 -6.94 -2.47 -6.22
CA THR A 93 -8.18 -1.90 -5.66
C THR A 93 -7.87 -0.75 -4.71
N GLU A 94 -8.88 0.07 -4.45
CA GLU A 94 -8.78 1.22 -3.54
C GLU A 94 -9.81 1.10 -2.40
N LEU A 95 -9.43 1.59 -1.23
CA LEU A 95 -10.29 1.85 -0.08
C LEU A 95 -10.20 3.34 0.21
N VAL A 96 -11.24 4.10 -0.12
CA VAL A 96 -11.29 5.55 0.09
C VAL A 96 -12.04 5.83 1.39
N LEU A 97 -11.35 6.44 2.34
CA LEU A 97 -11.94 6.87 3.60
C LEU A 97 -12.70 8.18 3.42
N ASP A 98 -13.66 8.43 4.30
CA ASP A 98 -14.55 9.60 4.31
C ASP A 98 -13.80 10.93 4.48
N ASP A 99 -12.60 10.91 5.05
CA ASP A 99 -11.75 12.08 5.22
C ASP A 99 -10.82 12.39 4.03
N TRP A 100 -10.92 11.61 2.95
CA TRP A 100 -10.15 11.83 1.75
C TRP A 100 -10.57 13.12 1.03
N GLY A 101 -9.60 13.98 0.71
CA GLY A 101 -9.85 15.23 -0.01
C GLY A 101 -10.46 16.35 0.84
N LEU A 102 -10.70 16.13 2.14
CA LEU A 102 -11.16 17.18 3.04
C LEU A 102 -10.03 18.18 3.32
N THR A 103 -10.21 19.42 2.87
CA THR A 103 -9.36 20.56 3.20
C THR A 103 -9.94 21.29 4.41
N GLY A 104 -9.49 20.89 5.60
CA GLY A 104 -9.76 21.58 6.86
C GLY A 104 -8.45 22.03 7.50
#